data_AF-A0A1X7FYU9-F1
#
_entry.id   AF-A0A1X7FYU9-F1
#
_cell.length_a   1.000
_cell.length_b   1.000
_cell.length_c   1.000
_cell.angle_alpha   90.00
_cell.angle_beta   90.00
_cell.angle_gamma   90.00
#
_symmetry.space_group_name_H-M   'P 1'
#
loop_
_entity.id
_entity.type
_entity.pdbx_description
1 polymer ?
#
loop_
_entity_poly.entity_id
_entity_poly.type
_entity_poly.pdbx_seq_one_letter_code
_entity_poly.pdbx_strand_id
1 'polypeptide(L)' 'MDDPNRPGERSVINDMVDEAKGIAKDGFSHPSTKPVAVGAAVGAAAGLLLPVLSIPVGLLGGAAFMLYKRAKR' A
#
# COMPACT_ATOMS: atom_id res chain seq x y z
N MET A 1 -0.09 30.34 11.17
CA MET A 1 -0.63 31.38 10.28
C MET A 1 -0.78 30.72 8.91
N ASP A 2 -1.99 30.33 8.54
CA ASP A 2 -2.32 29.80 7.22
C ASP A 2 -3.22 30.80 6.49
N ASP A 3 -2.81 31.13 5.26
CA ASP A 3 -3.42 32.11 4.37
C ASP A 3 -4.56 31.44 3.56
N PRO A 4 -5.79 31.99 3.59
CA PRO A 4 -7.01 31.37 3.05
C PRO A 4 -7.10 31.23 1.51
N ASN A 5 -6.01 31.38 0.74
CA ASN A 5 -6.08 31.54 -0.72
C ASN A 5 -5.12 30.66 -1.57
N ARG A 6 -4.89 29.37 -1.21
CA ARG A 6 -3.99 28.47 -1.98
C ARG A 6 -4.68 27.17 -2.46
N PRO A 7 -4.50 26.76 -3.74
CA PRO A 7 -5.19 25.63 -4.35
C PRO A 7 -4.80 24.30 -3.68
N GLY A 8 -5.81 23.51 -3.34
CA GLY A 8 -5.87 22.55 -2.22
C GLY A 8 -5.01 21.28 -2.25
N GLU A 9 -4.02 21.15 -3.13
CA GLU A 9 -3.15 19.95 -3.19
C GLU A 9 -1.79 20.15 -2.52
N ARG A 10 -1.22 21.37 -2.60
CA ARG A 10 0.11 21.62 -2.00
C ARG A 10 0.07 21.69 -0.48
N SER A 11 -1.07 22.04 0.12
CA SER A 11 -1.21 22.05 1.58
C SER A 11 -1.23 20.62 2.13
N VAL A 12 -2.06 19.74 1.57
CA VAL A 12 -2.22 18.36 2.08
C VAL A 12 -0.90 17.59 2.04
N ILE A 13 -0.14 17.68 0.94
CA ILE A 13 1.17 17.03 0.86
C ILE A 13 2.15 17.60 1.90
N ASN A 14 2.17 18.91 2.10
CA ASN A 14 3.04 19.53 3.09
C ASN A 14 2.65 19.12 4.51
N ASP A 15 1.35 19.06 4.81
CA ASP A 15 0.81 18.62 6.10
C ASP A 15 1.20 17.17 6.39
N MET A 16 1.06 16.28 5.40
CA MET A 16 1.49 14.87 5.50
C MET A 16 3.00 14.74 5.74
N VAL A 17 3.80 15.57 5.06
CA VAL A 17 5.26 15.57 5.22
C VAL A 17 5.66 16.05 6.61
N ASP A 18 5.01 17.09 7.14
CA ASP A 18 5.32 17.60 8.47
C ASP A 18 4.85 16.65 9.58
N GLU A 19 3.71 15.98 9.39
CA GLU A 19 3.26 14.89 10.27
C GLU A 19 4.20 13.67 10.22
N ALA A 20 4.68 13.28 9.04
CA ALA A 20 5.65 12.21 8.89
C ALA A 20 6.98 12.54 9.57
N LYS A 21 7.46 13.80 9.48
CA LYS A 21 8.63 14.27 10.23
C LYS A 21 8.37 14.25 11.74
N GLY A 22 7.16 14.60 12.19
CA GLY A 22 6.74 14.51 13.59
C GLY A 22 6.82 13.08 14.12
N ILE A 23 6.26 12.12 13.38
CA ILE A 23 6.37 10.68 13.68
C ILE A 23 7.82 10.22 13.70
N ALA A 24 8.64 10.68 12.74
CA ALA A 24 10.06 10.31 12.68
C ALA A 24 10.87 10.85 13.87
N LYS A 25 10.50 12.03 14.39
CA LYS A 25 11.20 12.67 15.50
C LYS A 25 10.76 12.13 16.86
N ASP A 26 9.46 11.96 17.06
CA ASP A 26 8.87 11.60 18.37
C ASP A 26 8.57 10.10 18.48
N GLY A 27 8.68 9.34 17.39
CA GLY A 27 8.51 7.90 17.35
C GLY A 27 7.13 7.44 17.83
N PHE A 28 7.07 6.37 18.62
CA PHE A 28 5.82 5.84 19.18
C PHE A 28 5.11 6.79 20.17
N SER A 29 5.79 7.84 20.62
CA SER A 29 5.19 8.88 21.46
C SER A 29 4.35 9.87 20.64
N HIS A 30 4.51 9.89 19.31
CA HIS A 30 3.68 10.74 18.45
C HIS A 30 2.25 10.15 18.36
N PRO A 31 1.19 10.97 18.56
CA PRO A 31 -0.19 10.49 18.60
C PRO A 31 -0.62 9.81 17.30
N SER A 32 -0.10 10.28 16.16
CA SER A 32 -0.39 9.70 14.83
C SER A 32 0.37 8.41 14.52
N THR A 33 1.35 7.99 15.32
CA THR A 33 2.10 6.74 15.04
C THR A 33 1.24 5.50 15.17
N LYS A 34 0.30 5.48 16.11
CA LYS A 34 -0.59 4.33 16.36
C LYS A 34 -1.50 4.02 15.16
N PRO A 35 -2.29 4.97 14.62
CA PRO A 35 -3.12 4.69 13.45
C PRO A 35 -2.27 4.37 12.21
N VAL A 36 -1.13 5.04 12.01
CA VAL A 36 -0.22 4.77 10.88
C VAL A 36 0.36 3.36 10.96
N ALA A 37 0.75 2.89 12.14
CA ALA A 37 1.27 1.54 12.33
C ALA A 37 0.22 0.46 12.04
N VAL A 38 -1.04 0.67 12.42
CA VAL A 38 -2.14 -0.25 12.08
C VAL A 38 -2.36 -0.29 10.57
N GLY A 39 -2.41 0.87 9.91
CA GLY A 39 -2.51 0.96 8.46
C GLY A 39 -1.35 0.24 7.75
N ALA A 40 -0.12 0.43 8.24
CA ALA A 40 1.05 -0.25 7.72
C ALA A 40 0.99 -1.78 7.90
N ALA A 41 0.52 -2.25 9.06
CA ALA A 41 0.37 -3.69 9.33
C ALA A 41 -0.66 -4.34 8.40
N VAL A 42 -1.80 -3.68 8.16
CA VAL A 42 -2.82 -4.15 7.21
C VAL A 42 -2.26 -4.15 5.79
N GLY A 43 -1.56 -3.09 5.39
CA GLY A 43 -0.91 -3.01 4.08
C GLY A 43 0.12 -4.13 3.87
N ALA A 44 0.93 -4.42 4.87
CA ALA A 44 1.90 -5.53 4.83
C ALA A 44 1.21 -6.89 4.72
N ALA A 45 0.14 -7.13 5.50
CA ALA A 45 -0.63 -8.36 5.42
C ALA A 45 -1.27 -8.56 4.03
N ALA A 46 -1.87 -7.51 3.47
CA ALA A 46 -2.44 -7.54 2.12
C ALA A 46 -1.35 -7.77 1.04
N GLY A 47 -0.19 -7.12 1.18
CA GLY A 47 0.97 -7.30 0.31
C GLY A 47 1.50 -8.73 0.30
N LEU A 48 1.47 -9.41 1.46
CA LEU A 48 1.84 -10.82 1.58
C LEU A 48 0.73 -11.78 1.11
N LEU A 49 -0.54 -11.38 1.20
CA LEU A 49 -1.67 -12.18 0.73
C LEU A 49 -1.75 -12.22 -0.82
N LEU A 50 -1.42 -11.11 -1.49
CA LEU A 50 -1.46 -10.99 -2.95
C LEU A 50 -0.70 -12.13 -3.68
N PRO A 51 0.53 -12.51 -3.30
CA PRO A 51 1.26 -13.66 -3.86
C PRO A 51 0.51 -14.99 -3.72
N VAL A 52 -0.16 -15.21 -2.59
CA VAL A 52 -0.87 -16.47 -2.28
C VAL A 52 -2.02 -16.69 -3.26
N LEU A 53 -2.63 -15.62 -3.79
CA LEU A 53 -3.65 -15.73 -4.83
C LEU A 53 -3.04 -15.70 -6.24
N SER A 54 -2.04 -14.86 -6.45
CA SER A 54 -1.46 -14.63 -7.79
C SER A 54 -0.68 -15.86 -8.31
N ILE A 55 0.07 -16.53 -7.44
CA ILE A 55 0.91 -17.68 -7.83
C ILE A 55 0.06 -18.90 -8.23
N PRO A 56 -0.94 -19.36 -7.45
CA PRO A 56 -1.78 -20.49 -7.84
C PRO A 56 -2.59 -20.19 -9.10
N VAL A 57 -3.16 -18.99 -9.23
CA VAL A 57 -3.90 -18.60 -10.43
C VAL A 57 -3.00 -18.61 -11.66
N GLY A 58 -1.78 -18.07 -11.56
CA GLY A 58 -0.79 -18.11 -12.63
C GLY A 58 -0.39 -19.54 -13.02
N LEU A 59 -0.15 -20.41 -12.04
CA LEU A 59 0.20 -21.82 -12.28
C LEU A 59 -0.95 -22.59 -12.95
N LEU A 60 -2.18 -22.46 -12.44
CA LEU A 60 -3.35 -23.12 -13.00
C LEU A 60 -3.64 -22.62 -14.43
N GLY A 61 -3.61 -21.30 -14.64
CA GLY A 61 -3.80 -20.69 -15.95
C GLY A 61 -2.74 -21.13 -16.95
N GLY A 62 -1.46 -21.14 -16.56
CA GLY A 62 -0.36 -21.60 -17.39
C GLY A 62 -0.46 -23.09 -17.74
N ALA A 63 -0.78 -23.94 -16.77
CA ALA A 63 -0.98 -25.38 -16.99
C ALA A 63 -2.16 -25.65 -17.94
N ALA A 64 -3.29 -24.98 -17.72
CA ALA A 64 -4.47 -25.08 -18.59
C ALA A 64 -4.16 -24.63 -20.03
N PHE A 65 -3.43 -23.52 -20.20
CA PHE A 65 -3.02 -23.02 -21.51
C PHE A 65 -2.14 -24.02 -22.27
N MET A 66 -1.16 -24.61 -21.59
CA MET A 66 -0.26 -25.61 -22.19
C MET A 66 -1.00 -26.89 -22.58
N LEU A 67 -1.94 -27.35 -21.75
CA LEU A 67 -2.80 -28.49 -22.07
C LEU A 67 -3.69 -28.21 -23.28
N TYR A 68 -4.35 -27.05 -23.33
CA TYR A 68 -5.18 -26.65 -24.48
C TYR A 68 -4.37 -26.61 -25.78
N LYS A 69 -3.17 -26.01 -25.76
CA LYS A 69 -2.29 -25.96 -26.93
C LYS A 69 -1.86 -27.34 -27.41
N ARG A 70 -1.65 -28.30 -26.49
CA ARG A 70 -1.36 -29.70 -26.83
C ARG A 70 -2.58 -30.41 -27.42
N ALA A 71 -3.76 -30.22 -26.83
CA ALA A 71 -4.99 -30.85 -27.31
C ALA A 71 -5.45 -30.34 -28.68
N LYS A 72 -5.06 -29.12 -29.05
CA LYS A 72 -5.36 -28.50 -30.35
C LYS A 72 -4.32 -28.82 -31.45
N ARG A 73 -3.14 -29.35 -31.10
CA ARG A 73 -2.18 -29.88 -32.08
C ARG A 73 -2.67 -31.21 -32.62
#